data_AF-A0A1Q7BN86-F1
#
_entry.id   AF-A0A1Q7BN86-F1
#
_cell.length_a   1.000
_cell.length_b   1.000
_cell.length_c   1.000
_cell.angle_alpha   90.00
_cell.angle_beta   90.00
_cell.angle_gamma   90.00
#
_symmetry.space_group_name_H-M   'P 1'
#
loop_
_entity.id
_entity.type
_entity.pdbx_description
1 polymer ?
#
loop_
_entity_poly.entity_id
_entity_poly.type
_entity_poly.pdbx_seq_one_letter_code
_entity_poly.pdbx_strand_id
1 'polypeptide(L)' 'MRPMPPPENWLTKLTKTGVRQPRTHLLWVDARDTPADIEAKRDRIIAAGRARPDDTFVHVRWKRRDET' A
#
# COMPACT_ATOMS: atom_id res chain seq x y z
N MET A 1 26.67 -43.65 -12.69
CA MET A 1 25.60 -42.64 -12.64
C MET A 1 26.22 -41.30 -12.27
N ARG A 2 26.11 -40.26 -13.10
CA ARG A 2 26.58 -38.91 -12.75
C ARG A 2 25.54 -38.24 -11.82
N PRO A 3 25.94 -37.60 -10.72
CA PRO A 3 25.01 -36.85 -9.88
C PRO A 3 24.52 -35.61 -10.66
N MET A 4 23.21 -35.40 -10.64
CA MET A 4 22.56 -34.25 -11.27
C MET A 4 22.88 -32.99 -10.47
N PRO A 5 23.28 -31.86 -11.11
CA PRO A 5 23.57 -30.64 -10.37
C PRO A 5 22.30 -30.14 -9.65
N PRO A 6 22.42 -29.57 -8.44
CA PRO A 6 21.29 -29.02 -7.72
C PRO A 6 20.66 -27.89 -8.56
N PRO A 7 19.33 -27.77 -8.62
CA PRO A 7 18.70 -26.74 -9.44
C PRO A 7 19.05 -25.34 -8.92
N GLU A 8 19.88 -24.61 -9.67
CA GLU A 8 20.38 -23.24 -9.40
C GLU A 8 19.29 -22.15 -9.27
N ASN A 9 18.01 -22.52 -9.35
CA ASN A 9 16.92 -21.59 -9.63
C ASN A 9 16.03 -21.27 -8.42
N TRP A 10 16.36 -21.76 -7.22
CA TRP A 10 15.58 -21.42 -6.02
C TRP A 10 15.95 -20.04 -5.48
N LEU A 11 17.25 -19.74 -5.39
CA LEU A 11 17.73 -18.43 -4.98
C LEU A 11 17.30 -17.38 -6.00
N THR A 12 17.52 -17.61 -7.30
CA THR A 12 17.10 -16.70 -8.39
C THR A 12 15.59 -16.44 -8.44
N LYS A 13 14.76 -17.41 -8.02
CA LYS A 13 13.30 -17.21 -7.88
C LYS A 13 12.93 -16.34 -6.68
N LEU A 14 13.75 -16.33 -5.63
CA LEU A 14 13.62 -15.43 -4.47
C LEU A 14 14.25 -14.05 -4.76
N THR A 15 15.32 -13.99 -5.56
CA THR A 15 15.94 -12.77 -6.09
C THR A 15 15.15 -12.15 -7.25
N LYS A 16 14.02 -12.75 -7.65
CA LYS A 16 12.92 -11.93 -8.18
C LYS A 16 12.39 -11.13 -7.00
N THR A 17 13.13 -10.07 -6.69
CA THR A 17 12.70 -8.92 -5.91
C THR A 17 11.42 -8.45 -6.58
N GLY A 18 10.30 -9.06 -6.20
CA GLY A 18 9.00 -8.71 -6.71
C GLY A 18 8.80 -7.28 -6.27
N VAL A 19 9.05 -6.34 -7.18
CA VAL A 19 8.78 -4.93 -6.96
C VAL A 19 7.30 -4.91 -6.60
N ARG A 20 7.01 -4.71 -5.31
CA ARG A 20 5.64 -4.67 -4.80
C ARG A 20 4.99 -3.55 -5.58
N GLN A 21 4.04 -3.89 -6.44
CA GLN A 21 3.32 -2.89 -7.21
C GLN A 21 2.66 -1.91 -6.23
N PRO A 22 2.75 -0.60 -6.48
CA PRO A 22 2.05 0.40 -5.69
C PRO A 22 0.58 0.02 -5.60
N ARG A 23 0.06 0.00 -4.36
CA ARG A 23 -1.36 -0.29 -4.11
C ARG A 23 -2.13 1.00 -3.94
N THR A 24 -3.42 0.97 -4.25
CA THR A 24 -4.32 2.08 -3.96
C THR A 24 -5.07 1.81 -2.65
N HIS A 25 -4.99 2.75 -1.71
CA HIS A 25 -5.72 2.71 -0.45
C HIS A 25 -6.79 3.79 -0.41
N LEU A 26 -7.98 3.43 0.06
CA LEU A 26 -9.06 4.38 0.29
C LEU A 26 -8.90 4.99 1.69
N LEU A 27 -8.78 6.31 1.75
CA LEU A 27 -8.73 7.06 3.00
C LEU A 27 -10.08 7.74 3.23
N TRP A 28 -10.81 7.29 4.26
CA TRP A 28 -12.09 7.92 4.60
C TRP A 28 -11.86 9.25 5.31
N VAL A 29 -12.33 10.32 4.68
CA VAL A 29 -12.23 11.70 5.17
C VAL A 29 -13.62 12.28 5.43
N ASP A 30 -13.72 13.04 6.51
CA ASP A 30 -14.87 13.84 6.87
C ASP A 30 -14.69 15.28 6.37
N ALA A 31 -15.79 16.04 6.26
CA ALA A 31 -15.72 17.45 5.84
C ALA A 31 -14.95 18.34 6.83
N ARG A 32 -14.80 17.89 8.09
CA ARG A 32 -14.08 18.61 9.14
C ARG A 32 -12.60 18.23 9.23
N ASP A 33 -12.17 17.17 8.54
CA ASP A 33 -10.77 16.77 8.58
C ASP A 33 -9.91 17.86 7.94
N THR A 34 -8.90 18.31 8.69
CA THR A 34 -7.89 19.21 8.16
C THR A 34 -6.88 18.42 7.32
N PRO A 35 -6.07 19.08 6.47
CA PRO A 35 -4.97 18.41 5.78
C PRO A 35 -4.03 17.66 6.74
N ALA A 36 -3.84 18.15 7.96
CA ALA A 36 -3.03 17.49 8.98
C ALA A 36 -3.68 16.19 9.50
N ASP A 37 -5.01 16.16 9.65
CA ASP A 37 -5.73 14.96 10.06
C ASP A 37 -5.64 13.85 9.00
N ILE A 38 -5.73 14.25 7.73
CA ILE A 38 -5.60 13.36 6.57
C ILE A 38 -4.19 12.74 6.54
N GLU A 39 -3.14 13.55 6.68
CA GLU A 39 -1.76 13.06 6.73
C GLU A 39 -1.52 12.17 7.95
N ALA A 40 -2.07 12.50 9.12
CA ALA A 40 -1.99 11.64 10.29
C ALA A 40 -2.68 10.28 10.09
N LYS A 41 -3.80 10.23 9.35
CA LYS A 41 -4.46 8.97 8.98
C LYS A 41 -3.59 8.16 8.02
N ARG A 42 -2.98 8.80 7.03
CA ARG A 42 -2.04 8.15 6.10
C ARG A 42 -0.85 7.54 6.88
N ASP A 43 -0.24 8.32 7.76
CA ASP A 43 0.91 7.90 8.55
C ASP A 43 0.59 6.68 9.42
N ARG A 44 -0.58 6.67 10.08
CA ARG A 44 -1.03 5.51 10.88
C ARG A 44 -1.14 4.22 10.06
N ILE A 45 -1.61 4.29 8.82
CA ILE A 45 -1.74 3.10 7.95
C ILE A 45 -0.36 2.60 7.50
N ILE A 46 0.57 3.52 7.25
CA ILE A 46 1.96 3.21 6.93
C ILE A 46 2.67 2.59 8.14
N ALA A 47 2.56 3.20 9.31
CA ALA A 47 3.13 2.72 10.57
C ALA A 47 2.58 1.34 10.97
N ALA A 48 1.31 1.06 10.66
CA ALA A 48 0.69 -0.26 10.82
C ALA A 48 1.19 -1.31 9.81
N GLY A 49 2.09 -0.95 8.89
CA GLY A 49 2.64 -1.84 7.86
C GLY A 49 1.64 -2.22 6.77
N ARG A 50 0.46 -1.57 6.72
CA ARG A 50 -0.60 -1.88 5.76
C ARG A 50 -0.40 -1.18 4.42
N ALA A 51 0.22 0.00 4.44
CA ALA A 51 0.59 0.77 3.26
C ALA A 51 2.08 1.13 3.27
N ARG A 52 2.58 1.55 2.11
CA ARG A 52 3.89 2.16 1.96
C ARG A 52 3.75 3.64 1.58
N PRO A 53 4.77 4.47 1.82
CA PRO A 53 4.77 5.87 1.39
C PRO A 53 4.54 6.06 -0.12
N ASP A 54 5.00 5.09 -0.92
CA ASP A 54 4.90 5.03 -2.39
C ASP A 54 3.53 4.51 -2.89
N ASP A 55 2.67 4.01 -2.00
CA ASP A 55 1.31 3.62 -2.36
C ASP A 55 0.45 4.86 -2.66
N THR A 56 -0.56 4.70 -3.52
CA THR A 56 -1.51 5.76 -3.83
C THR A 56 -2.62 5.82 -2.78
N PHE A 57 -2.97 7.02 -2.31
CA PHE A 57 -4.07 7.23 -1.37
C PHE A 57 -5.16 8.05 -2.05
N VAL A 58 -6.39 7.54 -2.03
CA VAL A 58 -7.57 8.22 -2.58
C VAL A 58 -8.47 8.62 -1.43
N HIS A 59 -8.74 9.91 -1.30
CA HIS A 59 -9.64 10.43 -0.28
C HIS A 59 -11.09 10.17 -0.67
N VAL A 60 -11.83 9.48 0.19
CA VAL A 60 -13.23 9.14 -0.01
C VAL A 60 -14.04 9.81 1.08
N ARG A 61 -15.09 10.51 0.67
CA ARG A 61 -16.04 11.18 1.55
C ARG A 61 -17.45 10.82 1.13
N TRP A 62 -18.33 10.59 2.09
CA TRP A 62 -19.76 10.51 1.80
C TRP A 62 -20.29 11.89 1.43
N LYS A 63 -20.95 12.03 0.28
CA LYS A 63 -21.71 13.23 -0.03
C LYS A 63 -22.82 13.36 1.00
N ARG A 64 -22.83 14.43 1.80
CA ARG A 64 -23.95 14.69 2.71
C ARG A 64 -25.17 15.03 1.86
N ARG A 65 -26.35 14.57 2.31
CA ARG A 65 -27.63 14.80 1.61
C ARG A 65 -27.91 16.29 1.37
N ASP A 66 -27.41 17.15 2.26
CA ASP A 66 -27.63 18.59 2.26
C ASP A 66 -26.52 19.38 1.54
N GLU A 67 -25.56 18.70 0.90
CA GLU A 67 -24.60 19.36 -0.01
C GLU A 67 -25.20 19.43 -1.41
N THR A 68 -25.52 20.65 -1.83
CA THR A 68 -25.95 20.96 -3.20
C THR A 68 -24.80 20.72 -4.16
#